data_AF-A0AAV0JBK5-F1
#
_entry.id   AF-A0AAV0JBK5-F1
#
_cell.length_a   1.000
_cell.length_b   1.000
_cell.length_c   1.000
_cell.angle_alpha   90.00
_cell.angle_beta   90.00
_cell.angle_gamma   90.00
#
_symmetry.space_group_name_H-M   'P 1'
#
loop_
_entity.id
_entity.type
_entity.pdbx_description
1 polymer ?
#
loop_
_entity_poly.entity_id
_entity_poly.type
_entity_poly.pdbx_seq_one_letter_code
_entity_poly.pdbx_strand_id
1 'polypeptide(L)'
;MFLLPDGIFKIETLRILRLSFCAFVLPEPKNNFVVTGLPCLRILSFSKMDLRDMTVLQALFKACSKLETVELLHCFFPMYFKIVAEHLKKFKACKPANVLEIVGVAIDAPNLTTLHYSGPLVVFIYKDFDKLTDCILDFKPHRAYLAMDHYKLDQVMYDMSNIEGLCPKHSDGNSTINDFFCLSRLKEIQLFMEGSRYCNVFTIVSFLRKCPSIEKIHIDCRGWFRADMVLSNGYALAVQQHSLLDWVVGPSYPNLKVLKLTGFKFEPHEMKLLSYFVETGLNLETVAIFLPSPRSKETVPFMDEETLNRRFRPKMASPIGRIRVFQHFEDQMFYPSKHPKNWYDR
;
A
#
# COMPACT_ATOMS: atom_id res chain seq x y z
N MET A 1 26.13 -15.79 -0.01
CA MET A 1 25.75 -14.86 1.08
C MET A 1 27.04 -14.50 1.80
N PHE A 2 27.33 -13.21 2.02
CA PHE A 2 28.57 -12.75 2.65
C PHE A 2 28.40 -12.72 4.17
N LEU A 3 29.39 -13.20 4.92
CA LEU A 3 29.40 -13.09 6.37
C LEU A 3 29.85 -11.68 6.75
N LEU A 4 29.01 -10.98 7.52
CA LEU A 4 29.34 -9.63 7.98
C LEU A 4 30.24 -9.70 9.21
N PRO A 5 31.42 -9.05 9.23
CA PRO A 5 32.25 -9.00 10.41
C PRO A 5 31.64 -8.10 11.50
N ASP A 6 31.71 -8.55 12.76
CA ASP A 6 31.11 -7.86 13.90
C ASP A 6 31.65 -6.44 14.14
N GLY A 7 32.87 -6.16 13.65
CA GLY A 7 33.51 -4.86 13.78
C GLY A 7 32.70 -3.70 13.20
N ILE A 8 31.82 -3.95 12.22
CA ILE A 8 30.99 -2.91 11.61
C ILE A 8 29.98 -2.29 12.60
N PHE A 9 29.53 -3.07 13.58
CA PHE A 9 28.59 -2.64 14.62
C PHE A 9 29.24 -1.78 15.71
N LYS A 10 30.57 -1.58 15.64
CA LYS A 10 31.35 -0.78 16.58
C LYS A 10 31.68 0.63 16.04
N ILE A 11 31.29 0.95 14.81
CA ILE A 11 31.66 2.20 14.13
C ILE A 11 30.73 3.35 14.55
N GLU A 12 31.13 4.12 15.56
CA GLU A 12 30.28 5.14 16.18
C GLU A 12 29.83 6.28 15.26
N THR A 13 30.62 6.57 14.23
CA THR A 13 30.38 7.63 13.26
C THR A 13 29.48 7.20 12.11
N LEU A 14 29.14 5.91 12.02
CA LEU A 14 28.37 5.35 10.89
C LEU A 14 26.97 5.96 10.87
N ARG A 15 26.63 6.63 9.77
CA ARG A 15 25.31 7.27 9.57
C ARG A 15 24.39 6.47 8.67
N ILE A 16 24.95 5.69 7.75
CA ILE A 16 24.22 4.93 6.75
C ILE A 16 24.84 3.53 6.71
N LEU A 17 24.02 2.52 6.93
CA LEU A 17 24.40 1.11 6.81
C LEU A 17 23.53 0.49 5.71
N ARG A 18 24.17 0.13 4.59
CA ARG A 18 23.53 -0.60 3.50
C ARG A 18 24.17 -1.96 3.35
N LEU A 19 23.41 -3.02 3.53
CA LEU A 19 23.88 -4.39 3.40
C LEU A 19 23.05 -5.10 2.35
N SER A 20 23.71 -5.85 1.47
CA SER A 20 23.06 -6.67 0.47
C SER A 20 23.68 -8.06 0.42
N PHE A 21 22.83 -9.10 0.34
CA PHE A 21 23.27 -10.49 0.32
C PHE A 21 24.16 -10.89 1.51
N CYS A 22 23.96 -10.27 2.67
CA CYS A 22 24.71 -10.56 3.89
C CYS A 22 23.97 -11.54 4.80
N ALA A 23 24.72 -12.28 5.61
CA ALA A 23 24.26 -12.99 6.79
C ALA A 23 24.97 -12.41 8.02
N PHE A 24 24.23 -12.30 9.12
CA PHE A 24 24.80 -11.98 10.41
C PHE A 24 25.36 -13.24 11.04
N VAL A 25 26.61 -13.17 11.49
CA VAL A 25 27.15 -14.18 12.39
C VAL A 25 26.77 -13.75 13.80
N LEU A 26 25.67 -14.31 14.32
CA LEU A 26 25.28 -14.06 15.69
C LEU A 26 26.18 -14.88 16.62
N PRO A 27 26.87 -14.28 17.60
CA PRO A 27 27.60 -15.04 18.61
C PRO A 27 26.61 -15.90 19.41
N GLU A 28 26.93 -17.18 19.60
CA GLU A 28 26.15 -18.03 20.48
C GLU A 28 26.49 -17.74 21.96
N PRO A 29 25.50 -17.64 22.86
CA PRO A 29 24.06 -17.69 22.61
C PRO A 29 23.53 -16.40 21.95
N LYS A 30 22.61 -16.54 20.97
CA LYS A 30 22.02 -15.44 20.18
C LYS A 30 21.48 -14.27 21.00
N ASN A 31 21.12 -14.52 22.27
CA ASN A 31 20.59 -13.53 23.21
C ASN A 31 21.62 -12.49 23.67
N ASN A 32 22.91 -12.69 23.40
CA ASN A 32 24.00 -11.79 23.79
C ASN A 32 24.51 -10.90 22.64
N PHE A 33 23.82 -10.83 21.50
CA PHE A 33 24.20 -9.89 20.44
C PHE A 33 23.91 -8.45 20.87
N VAL A 34 24.97 -7.74 21.28
CA VAL A 34 24.90 -6.33 21.68
C VAL A 34 25.52 -5.45 20.60
N VAL A 35 24.70 -4.61 19.99
CA VAL A 35 25.17 -3.50 19.14
C VAL A 35 25.48 -2.33 20.06
N THR A 36 26.75 -2.00 20.26
CA THR A 36 27.16 -0.87 21.12
C THR A 36 27.56 0.38 20.35
N GLY A 37 27.97 0.26 19.08
CA GLY A 37 28.66 1.34 18.36
C GLY A 37 27.92 1.93 17.17
N LEU A 38 26.58 1.99 17.16
CA LEU A 38 25.83 2.66 16.07
C LEU A 38 24.94 3.85 16.54
N PRO A 39 25.41 4.74 17.45
CA PRO A 39 24.59 5.84 17.98
C PRO A 39 24.26 6.93 16.94
N CYS A 40 25.04 7.02 15.85
CA CYS A 40 24.84 8.00 14.79
C CYS A 40 24.08 7.45 13.58
N LEU A 41 23.67 6.19 13.59
CA LEU A 41 23.01 5.57 12.46
C LEU A 41 21.63 6.22 12.23
N ARG A 42 21.42 6.69 11.00
CA ARG A 42 20.18 7.36 10.56
C ARG A 42 19.42 6.52 9.54
N ILE A 43 20.13 5.83 8.65
CA ILE A 43 19.54 5.03 7.59
C ILE A 43 20.06 3.60 7.68
N LEU A 44 19.14 2.65 7.79
CA LEU A 44 19.40 1.23 7.69
C LEU A 44 18.73 0.70 6.42
N SER A 45 19.50 0.09 5.52
CA SER A 45 18.98 -0.52 4.30
C SER A 45 19.49 -1.94 4.17
N PHE A 46 18.59 -2.90 4.24
CA PHE A 46 18.89 -4.32 4.03
C PHE A 46 18.28 -4.77 2.72
N SER A 47 19.05 -5.49 1.92
CA SER A 47 18.62 -5.99 0.62
C SER A 47 18.96 -7.46 0.46
N LYS A 48 17.97 -8.29 0.10
CA LYS A 48 18.19 -9.73 -0.18
C LYS A 48 18.85 -10.46 1.00
N MET A 49 18.40 -10.16 2.20
CA MET A 49 18.87 -10.77 3.46
C MET A 49 17.81 -11.70 4.04
N ASP A 50 18.25 -12.72 4.77
CA ASP A 50 17.36 -13.58 5.55
C ASP A 50 17.13 -12.97 6.94
N LEU A 51 15.92 -12.46 7.17
CA LEU A 51 15.48 -11.82 8.41
C LEU A 51 14.36 -12.64 9.07
N ARG A 52 14.31 -13.96 8.85
CA ARG A 52 13.41 -14.86 9.59
C ARG A 52 13.67 -14.80 11.09
N ASP A 53 14.94 -14.65 11.46
CA ASP A 53 15.37 -14.32 12.81
C ASP A 53 15.47 -12.79 12.96
N MET A 54 14.53 -12.22 13.73
CA MET A 54 14.38 -10.78 13.92
C MET A 54 15.34 -10.19 14.96
N THR A 55 16.19 -11.02 15.59
CA THR A 55 17.05 -10.63 16.72
C THR A 55 17.98 -9.47 16.36
N VAL A 56 18.61 -9.52 15.19
CA VAL A 56 19.55 -8.47 14.74
C VAL A 56 18.84 -7.15 14.50
N LEU A 57 17.68 -7.19 13.84
CA LEU A 57 16.90 -5.99 13.56
C LEU A 57 16.44 -5.35 14.87
N GLN A 58 15.95 -6.14 15.83
CA GLN A 58 15.56 -5.64 17.15
C GLN A 58 16.75 -5.04 17.92
N ALA A 59 17.91 -5.68 17.88
CA ALA A 59 19.13 -5.16 18.51
C ALA A 59 19.55 -3.81 17.90
N LEU A 60 19.47 -3.68 16.58
CA LEU A 60 19.74 -2.42 15.88
C LEU A 60 18.75 -1.32 16.28
N PHE A 61 17.46 -1.62 16.34
CA PHE A 61 16.46 -0.65 16.78
C PHE A 61 16.69 -0.21 18.22
N LYS A 62 17.09 -1.12 19.12
CA LYS A 62 17.44 -0.77 20.51
C LYS A 62 18.68 0.12 20.60
N ALA A 63 19.72 -0.15 19.81
CA ALA A 63 20.99 0.57 19.88
C ALA A 63 21.01 1.92 19.13
N CYS A 64 20.25 2.04 18.03
CA CYS A 64 20.35 3.16 17.10
C CYS A 64 19.33 4.27 17.43
N SER A 65 19.57 5.05 18.49
CA SER A 65 18.65 6.10 18.95
C SER A 65 18.36 7.23 17.93
N LYS A 66 19.24 7.43 16.94
CA LYS A 66 19.09 8.42 15.87
C LYS A 66 18.53 7.84 14.57
N LEU A 67 18.07 6.59 14.57
CA LEU A 67 17.55 5.94 13.37
C LEU A 67 16.30 6.68 12.87
N GLU A 68 16.32 7.04 11.58
CA GLU A 68 15.29 7.82 10.90
C GLU A 68 14.55 7.00 9.85
N THR A 69 15.26 6.10 9.16
CA THR A 69 14.74 5.36 8.02
C THR A 69 15.22 3.92 8.02
N VAL A 70 14.28 3.00 7.78
CA VAL A 70 14.56 1.57 7.56
C VAL A 70 13.98 1.14 6.23
N GLU A 71 14.83 0.58 5.38
CA GLU A 71 14.49 0.03 4.08
C GLU A 71 14.83 -1.46 4.09
N LEU A 72 13.84 -2.32 3.80
CA LEU A 72 14.00 -3.77 3.82
C LEU A 72 13.54 -4.31 2.47
N LEU A 73 14.49 -4.48 1.56
CA LEU A 73 14.23 -4.72 0.14
C LEU A 73 14.50 -6.19 -0.19
N HIS A 74 13.51 -6.91 -0.72
CA HIS A 74 13.68 -8.33 -1.09
C HIS A 74 14.18 -9.22 0.07
N CYS A 75 13.89 -8.85 1.31
CA CYS A 75 14.27 -9.64 2.48
C CYS A 75 13.26 -10.76 2.73
N PHE A 76 13.74 -11.85 3.32
CA PHE A 76 12.90 -12.96 3.79
C PHE A 76 12.51 -12.73 5.24
N PHE A 77 11.23 -12.89 5.57
CA PHE A 77 10.68 -12.61 6.90
C PHE A 77 9.97 -13.84 7.45
N PRO A 78 9.72 -13.89 8.78
CA PRO A 78 8.70 -14.81 9.29
C PRO A 78 7.32 -14.44 8.73
N MET A 79 6.35 -15.37 8.77
CA MET A 79 4.97 -15.12 8.31
C MET A 79 4.34 -13.86 8.93
N TYR A 80 4.73 -13.53 10.16
CA TYR A 80 4.35 -12.31 10.84
C TYR A 80 5.58 -11.48 11.19
N PHE A 81 5.70 -10.32 10.58
CA PHE A 81 6.83 -9.41 10.79
C PHE A 81 6.43 -8.26 11.71
N LYS A 82 7.23 -7.98 12.74
CA LYS A 82 6.98 -6.90 13.72
C LYS A 82 8.13 -5.90 13.79
N ILE A 83 7.83 -4.62 13.61
CA ILE A 83 8.72 -3.49 13.88
C ILE A 83 8.31 -2.85 15.20
N VAL A 84 9.27 -2.74 16.12
CA VAL A 84 9.10 -2.04 17.40
C VAL A 84 10.08 -0.87 17.45
N ALA A 85 9.56 0.33 17.25
CA ALA A 85 10.29 1.58 17.15
C ALA A 85 9.70 2.68 18.06
N GLU A 86 8.93 2.32 19.08
CA GLU A 86 8.26 3.27 19.98
C GLU A 86 9.24 4.26 20.65
N HIS A 87 10.43 3.79 21.01
CA HIS A 87 11.47 4.59 21.65
C HIS A 87 12.27 5.46 20.67
N LEU A 88 12.14 5.21 19.36
CA LEU A 88 12.89 5.92 18.32
C LEU A 88 12.19 7.21 17.90
N LYS A 89 12.46 8.29 18.66
CA LYS A 89 11.85 9.63 18.43
C LYS A 89 12.07 10.21 17.04
N LYS A 90 13.14 9.78 16.34
CA LYS A 90 13.49 10.26 15.00
C LYS A 90 13.04 9.33 13.88
N PHE A 91 12.50 8.16 14.20
CA PHE A 91 12.09 7.17 13.20
C PHE A 91 10.86 7.65 12.44
N LYS A 92 11.02 7.90 11.14
CA LYS A 92 10.04 8.56 10.28
C LYS A 92 9.62 7.74 9.08
N ALA A 93 10.49 6.86 8.58
CA ALA A 93 10.22 6.12 7.35
C ALA A 93 10.49 4.63 7.50
N CYS A 94 9.50 3.83 7.09
CA CYS A 94 9.55 2.38 7.07
C CYS A 94 9.19 1.90 5.66
N LYS A 95 10.09 1.14 5.04
CA LYS A 95 9.96 0.73 3.63
C LYS A 95 10.25 -0.75 3.39
N PRO A 96 9.39 -1.66 3.86
CA PRO A 96 9.44 -3.07 3.46
C PRO A 96 9.00 -3.23 1.99
N ALA A 97 9.86 -3.81 1.16
CA ALA A 97 9.63 -3.92 -0.27
C ALA A 97 9.91 -5.30 -0.83
N ASN A 98 9.12 -5.68 -1.83
CA ASN A 98 9.11 -6.99 -2.46
C ASN A 98 9.21 -8.13 -1.43
N VAL A 99 8.41 -8.02 -0.37
CA VAL A 99 8.35 -9.02 0.68
C VAL A 99 7.61 -10.25 0.15
N LEU A 100 8.13 -11.44 0.45
CA LEU A 100 7.53 -12.70 0.03
C LEU A 100 6.91 -13.40 1.24
N GLU A 101 5.77 -14.06 1.03
CA GLU A 101 5.22 -15.08 1.94
C GLU A 101 4.89 -14.60 3.37
N ILE A 102 4.56 -13.31 3.51
CA ILE A 102 4.06 -12.74 4.78
C ILE A 102 2.52 -12.70 4.78
N VAL A 103 1.95 -12.90 5.97
CA VAL A 103 0.51 -12.84 6.24
C VAL A 103 0.17 -11.58 7.04
N GLY A 104 1.09 -11.11 7.88
CA GLY A 104 0.85 -9.94 8.72
C GLY A 104 2.09 -9.07 8.97
N VAL A 105 1.84 -7.77 9.12
CA VAL A 105 2.84 -6.74 9.40
C VAL A 105 2.38 -5.93 10.61
N ALA A 106 3.13 -6.03 11.70
CA ALA A 106 2.90 -5.25 12.91
C ALA A 106 3.91 -4.09 13.00
N ILE A 107 3.44 -2.85 13.11
CA ILE A 107 4.30 -1.66 13.20
C ILE A 107 3.92 -0.84 14.44
N ASP A 108 4.84 -0.78 15.39
CA ASP A 108 4.75 0.10 16.57
C ASP A 108 5.77 1.24 16.40
N ALA A 109 5.33 2.34 15.77
CA ALA A 109 6.18 3.46 15.38
C ALA A 109 5.38 4.79 15.38
N PRO A 110 5.16 5.42 16.55
CA PRO A 110 4.28 6.60 16.70
C PRO A 110 4.81 7.88 16.03
N ASN A 111 6.06 7.86 15.56
CA ASN A 111 6.67 8.99 14.83
C ASN A 111 6.73 8.75 13.31
N LEU A 112 6.17 7.64 12.83
CA LEU A 112 6.19 7.28 11.42
C LEU A 112 5.37 8.28 10.60
N THR A 113 6.04 8.90 9.63
CA THR A 113 5.41 9.82 8.66
C THR A 113 5.28 9.20 7.29
N THR A 114 6.05 8.16 7.00
CA THR A 114 6.15 7.51 5.68
C THR A 114 6.14 6.00 5.81
N LEU A 115 5.19 5.36 5.14
CA LEU A 115 5.09 3.90 5.03
C LEU A 115 5.04 3.51 3.56
N HIS A 116 6.06 2.79 3.09
CA HIS A 116 6.06 2.22 1.73
C HIS A 116 6.10 0.70 1.82
N TYR A 117 5.04 0.06 1.36
CA TYR A 117 4.91 -1.39 1.37
C TYR A 117 4.88 -1.91 -0.07
N SER A 118 5.64 -2.95 -0.36
CA SER A 118 5.49 -3.76 -1.58
C SER A 118 5.58 -5.24 -1.24
N GLY A 119 4.55 -6.02 -1.57
CA GLY A 119 4.44 -7.43 -1.15
C GLY A 119 3.02 -7.97 -1.31
N PRO A 120 2.72 -9.18 -0.80
CA PRO A 120 1.37 -9.73 -0.83
C PRO A 120 0.36 -8.87 -0.05
N LEU A 121 -0.93 -9.11 -0.23
CA LEU A 121 -1.93 -8.54 0.67
C LEU A 121 -1.73 -9.10 2.08
N VAL A 122 -1.69 -8.23 3.10
CA VAL A 122 -1.41 -8.61 4.50
C VAL A 122 -2.30 -7.92 5.50
N VAL A 123 -2.38 -8.50 6.69
CA VAL A 123 -2.99 -7.87 7.87
C VAL A 123 -2.00 -6.88 8.48
N PHE A 124 -2.32 -5.59 8.47
CA PHE A 124 -1.56 -4.58 9.19
C PHE A 124 -2.06 -4.46 10.63
N ILE A 125 -1.14 -4.53 11.59
CA ILE A 125 -1.40 -4.28 13.01
C ILE A 125 -0.57 -3.07 13.40
N TYR A 126 -1.19 -2.02 13.91
CA TYR A 126 -0.48 -0.81 14.32
C TYR A 126 -1.18 -0.16 15.51
N LYS A 127 -0.40 0.59 16.28
CA LYS A 127 -0.86 1.21 17.53
C LYS A 127 -1.22 2.68 17.36
N ASP A 128 -0.50 3.39 16.47
CA ASP A 128 -0.70 4.83 16.24
C ASP A 128 -0.03 5.22 14.90
N PHE A 129 -0.84 5.71 13.94
CA PHE A 129 -0.39 6.26 12.65
C PHE A 129 -0.84 7.72 12.46
N ASP A 130 -1.09 8.45 13.55
CA ASP A 130 -1.62 9.81 13.49
C ASP A 130 -0.69 10.79 12.75
N LYS A 131 0.60 10.47 12.65
CA LYS A 131 1.61 11.28 11.95
C LYS A 131 1.87 10.85 10.52
N LEU A 132 1.25 9.77 10.04
CA LEU A 132 1.45 9.26 8.69
C LEU A 132 0.92 10.28 7.68
N THR A 133 1.81 10.80 6.83
CA THR A 133 1.46 11.79 5.80
C THR A 133 1.60 11.25 4.38
N ASP A 134 2.40 10.19 4.21
CA ASP A 134 2.77 9.60 2.93
C ASP A 134 2.68 8.07 3.00
N CYS A 135 1.89 7.47 2.12
CA CYS A 135 1.68 6.03 2.10
C CYS A 135 1.74 5.48 0.67
N ILE A 136 2.52 4.41 0.47
CA ILE A 136 2.51 3.60 -0.75
C ILE A 136 2.18 2.18 -0.37
N LEU A 137 1.16 1.61 -1.00
CA LEU A 137 0.78 0.23 -0.85
C LEU A 137 0.80 -0.44 -2.23
N ASP A 138 1.83 -1.22 -2.49
CA ASP A 138 2.04 -1.99 -3.72
C ASP A 138 1.77 -3.47 -3.46
N PHE A 139 0.50 -3.86 -3.57
CA PHE A 139 0.06 -5.22 -3.36
C PHE A 139 0.29 -6.06 -4.62
N LYS A 140 0.92 -7.21 -4.40
CA LYS A 140 1.24 -8.21 -5.42
C LYS A 140 0.47 -9.50 -5.14
N PRO A 141 0.19 -10.33 -6.15
CA PRO A 141 -0.42 -11.62 -5.91
C PRO A 141 0.58 -12.52 -5.18
N HIS A 142 0.10 -13.30 -4.21
CA HIS A 142 0.94 -14.32 -3.57
C HIS A 142 1.41 -15.33 -4.64
N ARG A 143 2.69 -15.72 -4.61
CA ARG A 143 3.25 -16.65 -5.62
C ARG A 143 2.49 -17.98 -5.69
N ALA A 144 2.02 -18.47 -4.54
CA ALA A 144 1.19 -19.67 -4.49
C ALA A 144 -0.09 -19.55 -5.35
N TYR A 145 -0.67 -18.35 -5.49
CA TYR A 145 -1.86 -18.12 -6.32
C TYR A 145 -1.58 -18.17 -7.82
N LEU A 146 -0.36 -17.83 -8.24
CA LEU A 146 0.03 -17.96 -9.64
C LEU A 146 0.21 -19.42 -10.05
N ALA A 147 0.42 -20.32 -9.09
CA ALA A 147 0.64 -21.75 -9.31
C ALA A 147 -0.61 -22.62 -9.07
N MET A 148 -1.69 -22.07 -8.52
CA MET A 148 -2.93 -22.82 -8.25
C MET A 148 -3.90 -22.74 -9.44
N ASP A 149 -4.47 -23.89 -9.80
CA ASP A 149 -5.60 -23.96 -10.73
C ASP A 149 -6.79 -23.13 -10.26
N HIS A 150 -7.54 -22.59 -11.22
CA HIS A 150 -8.64 -21.65 -11.05
C HIS A 150 -9.66 -22.01 -9.95
N TYR A 151 -9.88 -23.30 -9.65
CA TYR A 151 -10.89 -23.75 -8.71
C TYR A 151 -10.45 -23.72 -7.22
N LYS A 152 -9.15 -23.78 -6.93
CA LYS A 152 -8.64 -23.69 -5.52
C LYS A 152 -8.46 -22.25 -5.05
N LEU A 153 -8.43 -21.32 -6.00
CA LEU A 153 -8.38 -19.88 -5.74
C LEU A 153 -9.61 -19.41 -4.98
N ASP A 154 -10.82 -19.86 -5.34
CA ASP A 154 -12.08 -19.44 -4.70
C ASP A 154 -12.11 -19.70 -3.18
N GLN A 155 -11.49 -20.80 -2.72
CA GLN A 155 -11.47 -21.17 -1.30
C GLN A 155 -10.45 -20.37 -0.50
N VAL A 156 -9.30 -20.02 -1.09
CA VAL A 156 -8.31 -19.13 -0.44
C VAL A 156 -8.70 -17.65 -0.59
N MET A 157 -9.53 -17.32 -1.58
CA MET A 157 -10.13 -16.00 -1.76
C MET A 157 -11.10 -15.65 -0.63
N TYR A 158 -11.77 -16.65 -0.04
CA TYR A 158 -12.62 -16.45 1.13
C TYR A 158 -11.83 -15.82 2.30
N ASP A 159 -10.62 -16.31 2.55
CA ASP A 159 -9.78 -15.86 3.68
C ASP A 159 -9.04 -14.53 3.42
N MET A 160 -8.86 -14.13 2.16
CA MET A 160 -8.03 -12.98 1.77
C MET A 160 -8.80 -11.83 1.10
N SER A 161 -10.11 -11.99 0.86
CA SER A 161 -10.97 -10.97 0.22
C SER A 161 -11.18 -9.70 1.05
N ASN A 162 -10.63 -9.66 2.26
CA ASN A 162 -10.62 -8.47 3.06
C ASN A 162 -9.22 -7.86 3.02
N ILE A 163 -9.15 -6.58 2.67
CA ILE A 163 -8.12 -5.69 3.19
C ILE A 163 -8.40 -5.49 4.71
N GLU A 164 -8.59 -6.59 5.45
CA GLU A 164 -8.94 -6.63 6.87
C GLU A 164 -7.80 -6.08 7.73
N GLY A 165 -6.57 -6.11 7.20
CA GLY A 165 -5.44 -5.42 7.76
C GLY A 165 -5.56 -3.91 7.85
N LEU A 166 -6.23 -3.28 6.89
CA LEU A 166 -6.42 -1.83 6.89
C LEU A 166 -7.86 -1.42 7.18
N CYS A 167 -8.76 -2.39 7.41
CA CYS A 167 -10.15 -2.25 7.82
C CYS A 167 -10.64 -3.56 8.45
N PRO A 168 -10.40 -3.82 9.75
CA PRO A 168 -10.92 -5.03 10.38
C PRO A 168 -12.44 -5.06 10.24
N LYS A 169 -13.01 -6.18 9.82
CA LYS A 169 -14.46 -6.38 9.93
C LYS A 169 -14.80 -6.91 11.32
N HIS A 170 -15.95 -6.43 11.79
CA HIS A 170 -16.76 -7.05 12.82
C HIS A 170 -17.05 -8.52 12.47
N SER A 171 -16.46 -9.43 13.23
CA SER A 171 -17.12 -10.69 13.57
C SER A 171 -17.96 -10.43 14.83
N ASP A 172 -19.26 -10.72 14.74
CA ASP A 172 -20.30 -10.63 15.77
C ASP A 172 -20.97 -9.27 16.01
N GLY A 173 -22.30 -9.28 15.78
CA GLY A 173 -23.22 -8.15 15.81
C GLY A 173 -23.58 -7.64 17.21
N ASN A 174 -22.58 -7.46 18.08
CA ASN A 174 -22.76 -6.67 19.30
C ASN A 174 -21.43 -6.05 19.70
N SER A 175 -21.47 -4.73 19.92
CA SER A 175 -20.41 -3.82 20.40
C SER A 175 -19.49 -3.16 19.36
N THR A 176 -19.66 -1.84 19.29
CA THR A 176 -18.87 -0.74 18.73
C THR A 176 -17.35 -0.85 18.90
N ILE A 177 -16.62 -1.28 17.85
CA ILE A 177 -15.15 -1.12 17.74
C ILE A 177 -14.77 -0.88 16.26
N ASN A 178 -15.48 0.01 15.57
CA ASN A 178 -15.19 0.37 14.17
C ASN A 178 -14.60 1.79 14.01
N ASP A 179 -14.34 2.50 15.12
CA ASP A 179 -13.99 3.93 15.15
C ASP A 179 -12.53 4.24 15.55
N PHE A 180 -11.69 3.25 15.84
CA PHE A 180 -10.44 3.53 16.58
C PHE A 180 -9.22 3.95 15.75
N PHE A 181 -9.31 4.05 14.43
CA PHE A 181 -8.19 4.63 13.67
C PHE A 181 -8.62 5.57 12.56
N CYS A 182 -7.93 6.69 12.53
CA CYS A 182 -8.08 7.75 11.56
C CYS A 182 -6.69 8.19 11.13
N LEU A 183 -6.38 8.02 9.85
CA LEU A 183 -5.17 8.54 9.23
C LEU A 183 -5.36 10.02 8.92
N SER A 184 -5.62 10.80 9.98
CA SER A 184 -6.07 12.19 9.93
C SER A 184 -5.07 13.15 9.30
N ARG A 185 -3.81 12.73 9.16
CA ARG A 185 -2.74 13.53 8.51
C ARG A 185 -2.30 12.99 7.17
N LEU A 186 -2.86 11.87 6.70
CA LEU A 186 -2.49 11.29 5.42
C LEU A 186 -2.87 12.27 4.31
N LYS A 187 -1.88 12.72 3.54
CA LYS A 187 -2.06 13.71 2.46
C LYS A 187 -2.00 13.08 1.08
N GLU A 188 -1.14 12.09 0.91
CA GLU A 188 -0.98 11.38 -0.36
C GLU A 188 -0.98 9.88 -0.12
N ILE A 189 -1.74 9.18 -0.96
CA ILE A 189 -1.71 7.72 -1.03
C ILE A 189 -1.54 7.25 -2.46
N GLN A 190 -0.68 6.24 -2.62
CA GLN A 190 -0.50 5.52 -3.87
C GLN A 190 -0.82 4.05 -3.67
N LEU A 191 -1.85 3.58 -4.37
CA LEU A 191 -2.34 2.21 -4.32
C LEU A 191 -1.98 1.52 -5.64
N PHE A 192 -1.06 0.57 -5.56
CA PHE A 192 -0.73 -0.32 -6.67
C PHE A 192 -1.25 -1.70 -6.36
N MET A 193 -2.04 -2.28 -7.27
CA MET A 193 -2.69 -3.56 -7.04
C MET A 193 -2.46 -4.46 -8.25
N GLU A 194 -1.27 -5.05 -8.30
CA GLU A 194 -0.88 -5.95 -9.37
C GLU A 194 -1.67 -7.27 -9.25
N GLY A 195 -2.32 -7.70 -10.34
CA GLY A 195 -3.05 -8.96 -10.37
C GLY A 195 -4.25 -9.01 -9.42
N SER A 196 -4.87 -7.88 -9.10
CA SER A 196 -5.94 -7.77 -8.12
C SER A 196 -7.26 -8.39 -8.60
N ARG A 197 -7.38 -9.71 -8.45
CA ARG A 197 -8.67 -10.40 -8.41
C ARG A 197 -9.41 -10.16 -7.09
N TYR A 198 -8.74 -9.57 -6.10
CA TYR A 198 -9.10 -9.66 -4.68
C TYR A 198 -9.51 -8.33 -4.04
N CYS A 199 -9.17 -7.20 -4.67
CA CYS A 199 -9.54 -5.89 -4.13
C CYS A 199 -10.77 -5.34 -4.87
N ASN A 200 -11.91 -5.33 -4.20
CA ASN A 200 -13.08 -4.66 -4.72
C ASN A 200 -13.02 -3.15 -4.43
N VAL A 201 -13.76 -2.39 -5.22
CA VAL A 201 -13.83 -0.92 -5.11
C VAL A 201 -14.31 -0.45 -3.73
N PHE A 202 -15.23 -1.19 -3.11
CA PHE A 202 -15.76 -0.87 -1.78
C PHE A 202 -14.67 -0.92 -0.72
N THR A 203 -13.72 -1.85 -0.83
CA THR A 203 -12.63 -1.98 0.12
C THR A 203 -11.67 -0.80 0.03
N ILE A 204 -11.36 -0.35 -1.19
CA ILE A 204 -10.56 0.88 -1.43
C ILE A 204 -11.25 2.08 -0.78
N VAL A 205 -12.54 2.26 -1.09
CA VAL A 205 -13.34 3.36 -0.55
C VAL A 205 -13.39 3.30 0.98
N SER A 206 -13.71 2.14 1.55
CA SER A 206 -13.79 1.93 3.01
C SER A 206 -12.49 2.28 3.73
N PHE A 207 -11.34 1.93 3.13
CA PHE A 207 -10.05 2.34 3.64
C PHE A 207 -9.87 3.87 3.58
N LEU A 208 -10.17 4.49 2.43
CA LEU A 208 -10.00 5.93 2.23
C LEU A 208 -10.94 6.78 3.08
N ARG A 209 -12.10 6.25 3.49
CA ARG A 209 -12.98 6.91 4.48
C ARG A 209 -12.26 7.24 5.78
N LYS A 210 -11.18 6.53 6.10
CA LYS A 210 -10.36 6.74 7.30
C LYS A 210 -9.26 7.78 7.11
N CYS A 211 -9.23 8.45 5.96
CA CYS A 211 -8.20 9.42 5.57
C CYS A 211 -8.83 10.81 5.27
N PRO A 212 -9.40 11.52 6.26
CA PRO A 212 -10.20 12.74 6.02
C PRO A 212 -9.39 13.92 5.45
N SER A 213 -8.08 13.92 5.63
CA SER A 213 -7.18 14.98 5.16
C SER A 213 -6.53 14.69 3.81
N ILE A 214 -6.96 13.64 3.12
CA ILE A 214 -6.35 13.21 1.86
C ILE A 214 -6.46 14.30 0.80
N GLU A 215 -5.35 14.61 0.15
CA GLU A 215 -5.25 15.62 -0.91
C GLU A 215 -5.01 14.98 -2.28
N LYS A 216 -4.30 13.85 -2.32
CA LYS A 216 -3.93 13.15 -3.55
C LYS A 216 -4.15 11.64 -3.41
N ILE A 217 -4.86 11.07 -4.36
CA ILE A 217 -5.13 9.64 -4.46
C ILE A 217 -4.63 9.14 -5.81
N HIS A 218 -3.65 8.25 -5.80
CA HIS A 218 -3.12 7.62 -7.01
C HIS A 218 -3.47 6.14 -6.97
N ILE A 219 -4.20 5.64 -7.98
CA ILE A 219 -4.63 4.25 -8.08
C ILE A 219 -4.12 3.67 -9.39
N ASP A 220 -3.44 2.54 -9.29
CA ASP A 220 -3.03 1.73 -10.42
C ASP A 220 -4.08 0.67 -10.72
N CYS A 221 -4.79 0.88 -11.83
CA CYS A 221 -5.77 -0.03 -12.39
C CYS A 221 -5.13 -1.07 -13.32
N ARG A 222 -3.80 -1.01 -13.56
CA ARG A 222 -3.10 -2.03 -14.35
C ARG A 222 -3.19 -3.37 -13.63
N GLY A 223 -3.78 -4.36 -14.30
CA GLY A 223 -3.95 -5.71 -13.76
C GLY A 223 -5.27 -5.93 -13.03
N TRP A 224 -6.18 -4.95 -13.02
CA TRP A 224 -7.58 -5.20 -12.67
C TRP A 224 -8.17 -6.07 -13.77
N PHE A 225 -8.69 -7.24 -13.38
CA PHE A 225 -9.31 -8.17 -14.31
C PHE A 225 -10.67 -7.61 -14.76
N ARG A 226 -11.04 -7.90 -16.01
CA ARG A 226 -12.41 -7.67 -16.44
C ARG A 226 -13.35 -8.51 -15.58
N ALA A 227 -14.41 -7.86 -15.09
CA ALA A 227 -15.41 -8.53 -14.26
C ALA A 227 -16.06 -9.71 -15.00
N ASP A 228 -16.13 -9.67 -16.33
CA ASP A 228 -16.68 -10.72 -17.19
C ASP A 228 -15.98 -12.08 -17.06
N MET A 229 -14.70 -12.14 -16.71
CA MET A 229 -13.94 -13.40 -16.55
C MET A 229 -14.09 -14.05 -15.18
N VAL A 230 -14.57 -13.33 -14.16
CA VAL A 230 -14.80 -13.88 -12.80
C VAL A 230 -16.26 -14.32 -12.60
N LEU A 231 -17.15 -13.95 -13.53
CA LEU A 231 -18.60 -14.22 -13.44
C LEU A 231 -19.01 -15.67 -13.73
N SER A 232 -18.08 -16.60 -13.98
CA SER A 232 -18.43 -18.01 -14.15
C SER A 232 -18.86 -18.70 -12.83
N ASN A 233 -18.52 -18.15 -11.65
CA ASN A 233 -19.00 -18.66 -10.37
C ASN A 233 -19.61 -17.52 -9.54
N GLY A 234 -20.94 -17.53 -9.38
CA GLY A 234 -21.83 -16.46 -8.86
C GLY A 234 -21.57 -15.86 -7.45
N TYR A 235 -20.38 -16.02 -6.87
CA TYR A 235 -20.07 -15.55 -5.51
C TYR A 235 -19.50 -14.12 -5.45
N ALA A 236 -18.83 -13.64 -6.51
CA ALA A 236 -18.40 -12.24 -6.61
C ALA A 236 -19.58 -11.24 -6.59
N LEU A 237 -20.78 -11.70 -6.97
CA LEU A 237 -22.02 -10.93 -6.95
C LEU A 237 -22.60 -10.76 -5.54
N ALA A 238 -22.49 -11.77 -4.66
CA ALA A 238 -23.16 -11.74 -3.34
C ALA A 238 -22.55 -10.69 -2.39
N VAL A 239 -21.21 -10.54 -2.37
CA VAL A 239 -20.53 -9.50 -1.57
C VAL A 239 -20.67 -8.10 -2.19
N GLN A 240 -20.83 -8.02 -3.52
CA GLN A 240 -21.08 -6.75 -4.22
C GLN A 240 -22.52 -6.23 -3.99
N GLN A 241 -23.50 -7.11 -3.79
CA GLN A 241 -24.91 -6.71 -3.68
C GLN A 241 -25.27 -6.13 -2.30
N HIS A 242 -24.72 -6.65 -1.20
CA HIS A 242 -25.04 -6.13 0.14
C HIS A 242 -24.42 -4.78 0.48
N SER A 243 -23.32 -4.38 -0.19
CA SER A 243 -22.59 -3.13 0.09
C SER A 243 -22.98 -1.94 -0.81
N LEU A 244 -23.81 -2.17 -1.83
CA LEU A 244 -24.30 -1.13 -2.75
C LEU A 244 -25.20 -0.08 -2.07
N LEU A 245 -25.91 -0.47 -1.00
CA LEU A 245 -26.83 0.39 -0.26
C LEU A 245 -26.11 1.48 0.56
N ASP A 246 -24.88 1.23 1.02
CA ASP A 246 -24.08 2.20 1.81
C ASP A 246 -23.31 3.22 0.96
N TRP A 247 -23.26 3.04 -0.36
CA TRP A 247 -22.61 3.98 -1.28
C TRP A 247 -23.38 5.29 -1.44
N VAL A 248 -24.67 5.28 -1.14
CA VAL A 248 -25.58 6.41 -1.35
C VAL A 248 -25.29 7.56 -0.37
N VAL A 249 -24.59 7.29 0.74
CA VAL A 249 -24.22 8.29 1.75
C VAL A 249 -22.74 8.11 2.14
N GLY A 250 -21.85 8.27 1.17
CA GLY A 250 -20.40 8.29 1.41
C GLY A 250 -19.94 9.58 2.11
N PRO A 251 -18.85 9.56 2.91
CA PRO A 251 -18.26 10.78 3.43
C PRO A 251 -17.71 11.61 2.29
N SER A 252 -17.82 12.93 2.42
CA SER A 252 -17.16 13.90 1.56
C SER A 252 -15.64 13.81 1.75
N TYR A 253 -14.90 14.05 0.67
CA TYR A 253 -13.46 14.29 0.71
C TYR A 253 -13.20 15.79 0.50
N PRO A 254 -13.30 16.61 1.56
CA PRO A 254 -13.20 18.07 1.42
C PRO A 254 -11.81 18.51 1.00
N ASN A 255 -10.76 17.72 1.24
CA ASN A 255 -9.38 18.11 0.93
C ASN A 255 -8.85 17.49 -0.37
N LEU A 256 -9.60 16.57 -1.00
CA LEU A 256 -9.12 15.86 -2.18
C LEU A 256 -9.03 16.81 -3.36
N LYS A 257 -7.81 16.99 -3.88
CA LYS A 257 -7.50 17.87 -5.02
C LYS A 257 -7.20 17.10 -6.29
N VAL A 258 -6.46 15.99 -6.17
CA VAL A 258 -6.01 15.21 -7.32
C VAL A 258 -6.38 13.75 -7.18
N LEU A 259 -7.09 13.24 -8.18
CA LEU A 259 -7.30 11.81 -8.39
C LEU A 259 -6.52 11.39 -9.64
N LYS A 260 -5.59 10.45 -9.48
CA LYS A 260 -4.82 9.88 -10.58
C LYS A 260 -5.16 8.40 -10.74
N LEU A 261 -5.62 8.02 -11.92
CA LEU A 261 -5.98 6.66 -12.28
C LEU A 261 -5.07 6.21 -13.42
N THR A 262 -4.27 5.16 -13.21
CA THR A 262 -3.31 4.68 -14.22
C THR A 262 -3.70 3.32 -14.76
N GLY A 263 -3.59 3.13 -16.09
CA GLY A 263 -4.02 1.90 -16.76
C GLY A 263 -5.54 1.70 -16.75
N PHE A 264 -6.30 2.79 -16.80
CA PHE A 264 -7.76 2.79 -16.72
C PHE A 264 -8.38 2.22 -18.01
N LYS A 265 -9.24 1.21 -17.88
CA LYS A 265 -9.83 0.44 -18.99
C LYS A 265 -11.31 0.74 -19.23
N PHE A 266 -11.88 1.70 -18.50
CA PHE A 266 -13.31 2.06 -18.55
C PHE A 266 -14.24 0.91 -18.15
N GLU A 267 -13.76 -0.03 -17.36
CA GLU A 267 -14.57 -1.16 -16.90
C GLU A 267 -15.65 -0.67 -15.92
N PRO A 268 -16.80 -1.37 -15.79
CA PRO A 268 -17.91 -0.90 -14.95
C PRO A 268 -17.53 -0.56 -13.51
N HIS A 269 -16.62 -1.33 -12.91
CA HIS A 269 -16.15 -1.12 -11.54
C HIS A 269 -15.18 0.07 -11.42
N GLU A 270 -14.29 0.27 -12.40
CA GLU A 270 -13.43 1.44 -12.51
C GLU A 270 -14.26 2.73 -12.70
N MET A 271 -15.29 2.66 -13.55
CA MET A 271 -16.22 3.76 -13.77
C MET A 271 -17.03 4.09 -12.51
N LYS A 272 -17.37 3.08 -11.71
CA LYS A 272 -18.06 3.26 -10.44
C LYS A 272 -17.15 3.93 -9.39
N LEU A 273 -15.89 3.52 -9.31
CA LEU A 273 -14.87 4.18 -8.47
C LEU A 273 -14.69 5.66 -8.87
N LEU A 274 -14.58 5.92 -10.17
CA LEU A 274 -14.47 7.28 -10.71
C LEU A 274 -15.70 8.13 -10.33
N SER A 275 -16.92 7.61 -10.54
CA SER A 275 -18.17 8.30 -10.16
C SER A 275 -18.15 8.68 -8.69
N TYR A 276 -17.76 7.75 -7.81
CA TYR A 276 -17.72 7.98 -6.38
C TYR A 276 -16.84 9.17 -5.99
N PHE A 277 -15.59 9.23 -6.47
CA PHE A 277 -14.71 10.35 -6.12
C PHE A 277 -15.12 11.67 -6.76
N VAL A 278 -15.67 11.64 -7.97
CA VAL A 278 -16.21 12.83 -8.64
C VAL A 278 -17.39 13.40 -7.84
N GLU A 279 -18.26 12.54 -7.31
CA GLU A 279 -19.44 12.90 -6.53
C GLU A 279 -19.13 13.28 -5.06
N THR A 280 -17.95 12.90 -4.54
CA THR A 280 -17.60 13.13 -3.11
C THR A 280 -16.43 14.10 -2.89
N GLY A 281 -15.61 14.37 -3.92
CA GLY A 281 -14.48 15.29 -3.84
C GLY A 281 -14.89 16.76 -4.03
N LEU A 282 -15.14 17.48 -2.93
CA LEU A 282 -15.64 18.87 -2.98
C LEU A 282 -14.63 19.86 -3.57
N ASN A 283 -13.33 19.64 -3.33
CA ASN A 283 -12.25 20.50 -3.82
C ASN A 283 -11.40 19.80 -4.89
N LEU A 284 -11.98 18.82 -5.58
CA LEU A 284 -11.31 18.05 -6.61
C LEU A 284 -10.97 18.97 -7.79
N GLU A 285 -9.70 19.29 -7.95
CA GLU A 285 -9.18 20.16 -9.01
C GLU A 285 -8.97 19.39 -10.31
N THR A 286 -8.47 18.15 -10.23
CA THR A 286 -8.17 17.34 -11.41
C THR A 286 -8.37 15.85 -11.18
N VAL A 287 -9.02 15.22 -12.15
CA VAL A 287 -9.00 13.77 -12.36
C VAL A 287 -8.12 13.48 -13.57
N ALA A 288 -6.96 12.88 -13.35
CA ALA A 288 -6.02 12.49 -14.39
C ALA A 288 -6.15 11.00 -14.67
N ILE A 289 -6.62 10.66 -15.87
CA ILE A 289 -6.82 9.28 -16.32
C ILE A 289 -5.72 8.95 -17.33
N PHE A 290 -4.89 7.97 -17.03
CA PHE A 290 -3.87 7.47 -17.94
C PHE A 290 -4.31 6.15 -18.52
N LEU A 291 -4.39 6.11 -19.85
CA LEU A 291 -4.76 4.91 -20.61
C LEU A 291 -3.69 3.81 -20.42
N PRO A 292 -4.07 2.53 -20.59
CA PRO A 292 -3.11 1.42 -20.56
C PRO A 292 -2.09 1.52 -21.69
N SER A 293 -0.93 0.89 -21.47
CA SER A 293 0.13 0.82 -22.47
C SER A 293 -0.39 0.12 -23.74
N PRO A 294 -0.07 0.60 -24.95
CA PRO A 294 -0.45 -0.08 -26.20
C PRO A 294 0.18 -1.48 -26.34
N ARG A 295 1.14 -1.84 -25.49
CA ARG A 295 1.69 -3.20 -25.39
C ARG A 295 0.78 -4.16 -24.63
N SER A 296 -0.24 -3.69 -23.91
CA SER A 296 -1.27 -4.57 -23.38
C SER A 296 -2.05 -5.14 -24.56
N LYS A 297 -2.31 -6.45 -24.55
CA LYS A 297 -3.12 -7.12 -25.60
C LYS A 297 -4.62 -6.81 -25.46
N GLU A 298 -4.98 -5.80 -24.67
CA GLU A 298 -6.36 -5.51 -24.28
C GLU A 298 -6.96 -4.48 -25.24
N THR A 299 -8.05 -4.86 -25.93
CA THR A 299 -8.89 -3.90 -26.65
C THR A 299 -9.75 -3.16 -25.65
N VAL A 300 -9.38 -1.92 -25.38
CA VAL A 300 -10.08 -1.04 -24.44
C VAL A 300 -11.02 -0.11 -25.23
N PRO A 301 -12.30 0.02 -24.84
CA PRO A 301 -13.17 1.01 -25.45
C PRO A 301 -12.57 2.40 -25.25
N PHE A 302 -12.33 3.11 -26.35
CA PHE A 302 -11.78 4.46 -26.28
C PHE A 302 -12.90 5.43 -25.86
N MET A 303 -12.69 6.13 -24.75
CA MET A 303 -13.51 7.27 -24.36
C MET A 303 -12.62 8.50 -24.31
N ASP A 304 -12.93 9.49 -25.15
CA ASP A 304 -12.22 10.76 -25.14
C ASP A 304 -12.55 11.61 -23.91
N GLU A 305 -11.72 12.62 -23.69
CA GLU A 305 -11.86 13.57 -22.60
C GLU A 305 -13.21 14.30 -22.64
N GLU A 306 -13.72 14.62 -23.84
CA GLU A 306 -15.00 15.32 -24.00
C GLU A 306 -16.18 14.46 -23.52
N THR A 307 -16.20 13.18 -23.88
CA THR A 307 -17.25 12.24 -23.50
C THR A 307 -17.26 12.00 -22.00
N LEU A 308 -16.09 11.87 -21.37
CA LEU A 308 -15.98 11.76 -19.91
C LEU A 308 -16.47 13.02 -19.21
N ASN A 309 -16.02 14.20 -19.67
CA ASN A 309 -16.46 15.46 -19.09
C ASN A 309 -17.98 15.64 -19.25
N ARG A 310 -18.56 15.32 -20.41
CA ARG A 310 -20.03 15.37 -20.61
C ARG A 310 -20.77 14.43 -19.65
N ARG A 311 -20.22 13.25 -19.37
CA ARG A 311 -20.84 12.25 -18.49
C ARG A 311 -20.73 12.60 -17.01
N PHE A 312 -19.59 13.13 -16.56
CA PHE A 312 -19.27 13.27 -15.14
C PHE A 312 -19.37 14.70 -14.62
N ARG A 313 -19.26 15.72 -15.48
CA ARG A 313 -19.39 17.13 -15.06
C ARG A 313 -20.72 17.44 -14.36
N PRO A 314 -21.88 16.91 -14.79
CA PRO A 314 -23.14 17.13 -14.06
C PRO A 314 -23.18 16.50 -12.67
N LYS A 315 -22.28 15.54 -12.40
CA LYS A 315 -22.18 14.79 -11.14
C LYS A 315 -21.04 15.28 -10.26
N MET A 316 -20.20 16.18 -10.77
CA MET A 316 -18.99 16.60 -10.09
C MET A 316 -19.35 17.51 -8.93
N ALA A 317 -18.96 17.10 -7.72
CA ALA A 317 -19.21 17.90 -6.52
C ALA A 317 -18.34 19.16 -6.49
N SER A 318 -17.16 19.12 -7.13
CA SER A 318 -16.29 20.29 -7.23
C SER A 318 -16.68 21.19 -8.41
N PRO A 319 -16.85 22.51 -8.20
CA PRO A 319 -17.16 23.44 -9.28
C PRO A 319 -15.97 23.71 -10.21
N ILE A 320 -14.74 23.44 -9.76
CA ILE A 320 -13.50 23.70 -10.49
C ILE A 320 -12.90 22.45 -11.13
N GLY A 321 -13.45 21.27 -10.81
CA GLY A 321 -12.88 20.00 -11.21
C GLY A 321 -12.96 19.75 -12.71
N ARG A 322 -11.95 19.03 -13.22
CA ARG A 322 -11.83 18.67 -14.63
C ARG A 322 -11.32 17.25 -14.76
N ILE A 323 -11.83 16.55 -15.77
CA ILE A 323 -11.29 15.24 -16.15
C ILE A 323 -10.33 15.47 -17.32
N ARG A 324 -9.14 14.89 -17.23
CA ARG A 324 -8.13 14.89 -18.28
C ARG A 324 -7.72 13.46 -18.62
N VAL A 325 -7.59 13.18 -19.91
CA VAL A 325 -7.19 11.86 -20.41
C VAL A 325 -5.81 11.96 -21.04
N PHE A 326 -4.92 11.08 -20.64
CA PHE A 326 -3.54 11.04 -21.06
C PHE A 326 -3.17 9.67 -21.59
N GLN A 327 -2.21 9.63 -22.49
CA GLN A 327 -1.56 8.41 -22.93
C GLN A 327 -0.64 7.85 -21.85
N HIS A 328 -0.40 6.54 -21.88
CA HIS A 328 0.42 5.86 -20.87
C HIS A 328 1.81 6.49 -20.67
N PHE A 329 2.48 6.94 -21.75
CA PHE A 329 3.84 7.48 -21.68
C PHE A 329 3.90 8.85 -20.98
N GLU A 330 2.76 9.51 -20.81
CA GLU A 330 2.66 10.83 -20.18
C GLU A 330 2.53 10.75 -18.64
N ASP A 331 2.40 9.54 -18.08
CA ASP A 331 2.22 9.26 -16.64
C ASP A 331 3.32 9.89 -15.76
N GLN A 332 4.55 9.95 -16.26
CA GLN A 332 5.67 10.57 -15.55
C GLN A 332 5.77 12.09 -15.77
N MET A 333 5.08 12.64 -16.77
CA MET A 333 5.17 14.05 -17.15
C MET A 333 4.11 14.89 -16.44
N PHE A 334 2.88 14.38 -16.34
CA PHE A 334 1.77 15.10 -15.73
C PHE A 334 1.38 14.49 -14.39
N TYR A 335 1.30 15.33 -13.35
CA TYR A 335 0.96 14.92 -11.98
C TYR A 335 1.84 13.77 -11.49
N PRO A 336 3.17 13.97 -11.43
CA PRO A 336 4.08 12.92 -10.98
C PRO A 336 3.71 12.51 -9.56
N SER A 337 3.59 11.21 -9.35
CA SER A 337 3.61 10.63 -8.01
C SER A 337 4.86 11.09 -7.29
N LYS A 338 4.75 11.39 -5.99
CA LYS A 338 5.93 11.76 -5.19
C LYS A 338 7.01 10.67 -5.20
N HIS A 339 6.60 9.44 -5.50
CA HIS A 339 7.44 8.25 -5.54
C HIS A 339 7.14 7.42 -6.79
N PRO A 340 8.15 6.86 -7.47
CA PRO A 340 7.92 5.93 -8.57
C PRO A 340 7.42 4.59 -8.03
N LYS A 341 6.63 3.84 -8.82
CA LYS A 341 6.14 2.50 -8.47
C LYS A 341 7.28 1.55 -8.04
N ASN A 342 8.40 1.61 -8.75
CA ASN A 342 9.57 0.75 -8.55
C ASN A 342 10.62 1.39 -7.62
N TRP A 343 10.18 2.07 -6.56
CA TRP A 343 11.08 2.76 -5.63
C TRP A 343 12.10 1.84 -4.95
N TYR A 344 11.87 0.53 -4.97
CA TYR A 344 12.69 -0.51 -4.35
C TYR A 344 13.70 -1.21 -5.28
N ASP A 345 13.69 -0.94 -6.59
CA ASP A 345 14.61 -1.58 -7.56
C ASP A 345 16.03 -0.97 -7.56
N ARG A 346 16.46 -0.38 -6.45
CA ARG A 346 17.71 0.41 -6.33
C ARG A 346 18.93 -0.38 -5.87
#